data_AF-A0A815E7F0-F1
#
_entry.id   AF-A0A815E7F0-F1
#
_cell.length_a   1.000
_cell.length_b   1.000
_cell.length_c   1.000
_cell.angle_alpha   90.00
_cell.angle_beta   90.00
_cell.angle_gamma   90.00
#
_symmetry.space_group_name_H-M   'P 1'
#
loop_
_entity.id
_entity.type
_entity.pdbx_description
1 polymer ?
#
loop_
_entity_poly.entity_id
_entity_poly.type
_entity_poly.pdbx_seq_one_letter_code
_entity_poly.pdbx_strand_id
1 'polypeptide(L)'
;MSWVVEQSENTPAVHVNGDTITCTHNGFFGSPINVMYKDPASQNGEYFWQVEFPEMQETGGVSVGLTTENGFKSGWGLTAMKYLGNLSDGSALLVSAFGNQIKQNDKIGILLQLTNADLKMYIFHNERPLGLAFHISSPYPKPLYPGKLQ
;
A
#
# COMPACT_ATOMS: atom_id res chain seq x y z
N MET A 1 18.86 -0.46 2.74
CA MET A 1 17.41 -0.59 2.52
C MET A 1 17.04 0.40 1.43
N SER A 2 16.31 -0.02 0.40
CA SER A 2 16.01 0.84 -0.76
C SER A 2 14.51 0.97 -0.96
N TRP A 3 14.02 2.21 -0.99
CA TRP A 3 12.67 2.56 -1.41
C TRP A 3 12.70 2.89 -2.91
N VAL A 4 11.60 2.62 -3.62
CA VAL A 4 11.33 3.19 -4.94
C VAL A 4 10.19 4.18 -4.81
N VAL A 5 10.37 5.34 -5.43
CA VAL A 5 9.35 6.36 -5.50
C VAL A 5 9.00 6.54 -6.98
N GLU A 6 7.73 6.44 -7.29
CA GLU A 6 7.17 6.79 -8.59
C GLU A 6 6.20 7.95 -8.41
N GLN A 7 6.46 9.04 -9.11
CA GLN A 7 5.70 10.29 -8.99
C GLN A 7 5.22 10.73 -10.37
N SER A 8 4.05 11.38 -10.45
CA SER A 8 3.70 12.10 -11.68
C SER A 8 4.64 13.29 -11.85
N GLU A 9 4.82 13.76 -13.09
CA GLU A 9 5.75 14.85 -13.45
C GLU A 9 5.54 16.15 -12.65
N ASN A 10 4.40 16.31 -11.97
CA ASN A 10 4.01 17.51 -11.22
C ASN A 10 4.14 17.38 -9.70
N THR A 11 4.83 16.37 -9.16
CA THR A 11 4.92 16.17 -7.70
C THR A 11 6.34 16.43 -7.17
N PRO A 12 6.58 17.53 -6.43
CA PRO A 12 7.92 18.11 -6.34
C PRO A 12 8.87 17.55 -5.27
N ALA A 13 8.45 16.73 -4.30
CA ALA A 13 9.42 16.15 -3.35
C ALA A 13 8.93 14.88 -2.62
N VAL A 14 9.67 13.79 -2.78
CA VAL A 14 9.68 12.66 -1.83
C VAL A 14 11.07 12.55 -1.23
N HIS A 15 11.13 12.57 0.10
CA HIS A 15 12.37 12.40 0.85
C HIS A 15 12.34 11.06 1.58
N VAL A 16 13.40 10.28 1.39
CA VAL A 16 13.60 8.99 2.04
C VAL A 16 14.73 9.15 3.07
N ASN A 17 14.42 8.90 4.34
CA ASN A 17 15.39 8.90 5.44
C ASN A 17 15.25 7.58 6.22
N GLY A 18 16.09 6.59 5.88
CA GLY A 18 15.97 5.24 6.42
C GLY A 18 14.62 4.63 6.09
N ASP A 19 13.83 4.33 7.12
CA ASP A 19 12.49 3.74 7.00
C ASP A 19 11.37 4.79 6.98
N THR A 20 11.73 6.07 7.05
CA THR A 20 10.79 7.19 6.99
C THR A 20 10.70 7.74 5.56
N ILE A 21 9.48 7.90 5.08
CA ILE A 21 9.20 8.57 3.80
C ILE A 21 8.34 9.79 4.03
N THR A 22 8.88 10.96 3.71
CA THR A 22 8.13 12.21 3.67
C THR A 22 7.72 12.49 2.24
N CYS A 23 6.43 12.66 2.01
CA CYS A 23 5.88 13.03 0.72
C CYS A 23 5.27 14.44 0.86
N THR A 24 5.82 15.40 0.13
CA THR A 24 5.30 16.77 0.10
C THR A 24 4.58 16.99 -1.21
N HIS A 25 3.26 17.16 -1.13
CA HIS A 25 2.43 17.44 -2.30
C HIS A 25 2.11 18.93 -2.35
N ASN A 26 2.66 19.64 -3.35
CA ASN A 26 2.31 21.03 -3.65
C ASN A 26 1.41 21.13 -4.91
N GLY A 27 0.88 20.01 -5.40
CA GLY A 27 0.17 19.89 -6.68
C GLY A 27 -1.37 19.95 -6.57
N PHE A 28 -2.02 19.91 -7.73
CA PHE A 28 -3.48 19.82 -7.86
C PHE A 28 -4.00 18.41 -7.56
N PHE A 29 -5.23 18.30 -7.04
CA PHE A 29 -5.97 17.04 -6.92
C PHE A 29 -5.84 16.19 -8.20
N GLY A 30 -5.43 14.92 -8.06
CA GLY A 30 -5.37 13.96 -9.18
C GLY A 30 -3.96 13.52 -9.62
N SER A 31 -2.92 13.78 -8.84
CA SER A 31 -1.54 13.32 -9.10
C SER A 31 -0.94 12.62 -7.87
N PRO A 32 -1.39 11.39 -7.54
CA PRO A 32 -0.93 10.76 -6.32
C PRO A 32 0.53 10.27 -6.43
N ILE A 33 1.20 10.22 -5.30
CA ILE A 33 2.57 9.74 -5.12
C ILE A 33 2.52 8.27 -4.76
N ASN A 34 3.27 7.46 -5.49
CA ASN A 34 3.42 6.03 -5.22
C ASN A 34 4.79 5.74 -4.63
N VAL A 35 4.82 4.98 -3.55
CA VAL A 35 6.07 4.55 -2.92
C VAL A 35 6.03 3.06 -2.65
N MET A 36 7.12 2.37 -2.95
CA MET A 36 7.26 0.92 -2.81
C MET A 36 8.54 0.58 -2.06
N TYR A 37 8.44 -0.31 -1.08
CA TYR A 37 9.61 -0.83 -0.35
C TYR A 37 10.21 -2.01 -1.12
N LYS A 38 11.53 -2.02 -1.37
CA LYS A 38 12.20 -3.09 -2.14
C LYS A 38 12.58 -4.30 -1.28
N ASP A 39 11.68 -4.76 -0.44
CA ASP A 39 11.79 -6.02 0.29
C ASP A 39 10.51 -6.85 0.07
N PRO A 40 10.48 -7.67 -0.99
CA PRO A 40 9.26 -8.37 -1.37
C PRO A 40 9.06 -9.69 -0.65
N ALA A 41 7.80 -10.10 -0.56
CA ALA A 41 7.46 -11.52 -0.46
C ALA A 41 7.66 -12.21 -1.82
N SER A 42 8.75 -12.95 -1.95
CA SER A 42 9.12 -13.66 -3.18
C SER A 42 8.88 -15.18 -3.12
N GLN A 43 8.71 -15.74 -1.92
CA GLN A 43 8.57 -17.18 -1.68
C GLN A 43 7.30 -17.49 -0.88
N ASN A 44 6.99 -18.77 -0.71
CA ASN A 44 5.94 -19.17 0.23
C ASN A 44 6.38 -18.86 1.66
N GLY A 45 5.44 -18.48 2.50
CA GLY A 45 5.71 -18.11 3.87
C GLY A 45 4.73 -17.06 4.39
N GLU A 46 5.04 -16.55 5.57
CA GLU A 46 4.30 -15.47 6.21
C GLU A 46 5.17 -14.22 6.25
N TYR A 47 4.58 -13.09 5.88
CA TYR A 47 5.25 -11.80 5.84
C TYR A 47 4.40 -10.77 6.55
N PHE A 48 5.02 -9.92 7.34
CA PHE A 48 4.34 -8.85 8.05
C PHE A 48 5.05 -7.52 7.82
N TRP A 49 4.27 -6.52 7.42
CA TRP A 49 4.73 -5.13 7.33
C TRP A 49 3.81 -4.24 8.13
N GLN A 50 4.39 -3.23 8.78
CA GLN A 50 3.65 -2.17 9.46
C GLN A 50 4.02 -0.83 8.87
N VAL A 51 3.00 -0.04 8.54
CA VAL A 51 3.15 1.34 8.07
C VAL A 51 2.54 2.26 9.12
N GLU A 52 3.32 3.22 9.59
CA GLU A 52 2.89 4.21 10.58
C GLU A 52 2.71 5.58 9.91
N PHE A 53 1.71 6.33 10.38
CA PHE A 53 1.34 7.64 9.84
C PHE A 53 1.50 8.75 10.89
N PRO A 54 2.72 9.04 11.39
CA PRO A 54 2.92 10.01 12.48
C PRO A 54 2.47 11.44 12.10
N GLU A 55 2.55 11.77 10.81
CA GLU A 55 2.19 13.08 10.29
C GLU A 55 1.45 12.92 8.95
N MET A 56 0.28 13.54 8.84
CA MET A 56 -0.54 13.58 7.64
C MET A 56 -1.24 14.94 7.55
N GLN A 57 -1.34 15.51 6.35
CA GLN A 57 -2.22 16.65 6.13
C GLN A 57 -3.68 16.21 6.15
N GLU A 58 -4.57 17.05 6.68
CA GLU A 58 -6.01 16.74 6.79
C GLU A 58 -6.69 16.56 5.44
N THR A 59 -6.11 17.11 4.37
CA THR A 59 -6.63 17.02 3.01
C THR A 59 -5.86 15.98 2.21
N GLY A 60 -6.51 14.86 1.88
CA GLY A 60 -5.94 13.80 1.06
C GLY A 60 -6.40 12.42 1.49
N GLY A 61 -6.16 11.42 0.65
CA GLY A 61 -6.47 10.02 0.97
C GLY A 61 -5.21 9.19 0.80
N VAL A 62 -4.77 8.52 1.87
CA VAL A 62 -3.65 7.59 1.82
C VAL A 62 -4.17 6.16 1.75
N SER A 63 -3.47 5.32 0.98
CA SER A 63 -3.71 3.87 0.98
C SER A 63 -2.41 3.11 1.17
N VAL A 64 -2.50 1.91 1.74
CA VAL A 64 -1.40 0.95 1.83
C VAL A 64 -1.78 -0.35 1.18
N GLY A 65 -0.81 -1.10 0.67
CA GLY A 65 -1.12 -2.32 -0.03
C GLY A 65 0.08 -3.09 -0.51
N LEU A 66 -0.20 -4.10 -1.34
CA LEU A 66 0.79 -4.90 -2.01
C LEU A 66 0.66 -4.75 -3.52
N THR A 67 1.79 -4.60 -4.21
CA THR A 67 1.85 -4.54 -5.68
C THR A 67 2.95 -5.46 -6.22
N THR A 68 3.02 -5.56 -7.54
CA THR A 68 4.13 -6.19 -8.25
C THR A 68 4.98 -5.09 -8.87
N GLU A 69 6.21 -5.40 -9.27
CA GLU A 69 7.06 -4.43 -9.98
C GLU A 69 6.39 -3.89 -11.24
N ASN A 70 5.69 -4.74 -12.01
CA ASN A 70 4.96 -4.34 -13.21
C ASN A 70 3.67 -3.53 -12.91
N GLY A 71 3.11 -3.70 -11.71
CA GLY A 71 1.93 -2.96 -11.24
C GLY A 71 2.28 -1.60 -10.67
N PHE A 72 3.55 -1.39 -10.30
CA PHE A 72 4.05 -0.14 -9.74
C PHE A 72 4.30 0.88 -10.86
N LYS A 73 3.43 1.90 -10.93
CA LYS A 73 3.45 2.96 -11.94
C LYS A 73 3.19 4.31 -11.27
N SER A 74 3.52 5.41 -11.93
CA SER A 74 3.24 6.75 -11.41
C SER A 74 1.73 7.08 -11.42
N GLY A 75 1.31 7.95 -10.49
CA GLY A 75 -0.05 8.45 -10.41
C GLY A 75 -1.13 7.37 -10.27
N TRP A 76 -2.23 7.54 -10.98
CA TRP A 76 -3.36 6.59 -10.99
C TRP A 76 -3.08 5.28 -11.73
N GLY A 77 -1.90 5.11 -12.32
CA GLY A 77 -1.51 3.89 -13.00
C GLY A 77 -1.21 2.71 -12.07
N LEU A 78 -1.11 2.94 -10.75
CA LEU A 78 -0.80 1.90 -9.77
C LEU A 78 -1.90 0.83 -9.69
N THR A 79 -1.54 -0.40 -10.03
CA THR A 79 -2.36 -1.60 -9.80
C THR A 79 -1.85 -2.33 -8.57
N ALA A 80 -2.67 -2.46 -7.54
CA ALA A 80 -2.25 -2.98 -6.24
C ALA A 80 -3.46 -3.42 -5.40
N MET A 81 -3.27 -4.41 -4.53
CA MET A 81 -4.23 -4.75 -3.47
C MET A 81 -4.13 -3.72 -2.36
N LYS A 82 -5.05 -2.76 -2.30
CA LYS A 82 -4.97 -1.56 -1.45
C LYS A 82 -6.06 -1.52 -0.40
N TYR A 83 -5.70 -0.98 0.77
CA TYR A 83 -6.57 -0.59 1.86
C TYR A 83 -6.48 0.93 2.10
N LEU A 84 -7.63 1.59 2.16
CA LEU A 84 -7.79 3.02 2.51
C LEU A 84 -9.05 3.27 3.37
N GLY A 85 -9.47 2.26 4.14
CA GLY A 85 -10.82 2.14 4.70
C GLY A 85 -11.76 1.34 3.79
N ASN A 86 -11.51 1.38 2.48
CA ASN A 86 -12.09 0.48 1.49
C ASN A 86 -11.02 -0.49 0.95
N LEU A 87 -11.42 -1.54 0.25
CA LEU A 87 -10.53 -2.38 -0.54
C LEU A 87 -10.64 -2.03 -2.03
N SER A 88 -9.50 -1.95 -2.70
CA SER A 88 -9.39 -1.64 -4.13
C SER A 88 -8.22 -2.42 -4.75
N ASP A 89 -8.31 -2.75 -6.03
CA ASP A 89 -7.19 -3.30 -6.82
C ASP A 89 -6.39 -2.22 -7.60
N GLY A 90 -6.72 -0.94 -7.40
CA GLY A 90 -6.16 0.17 -8.15
C GLY A 90 -6.93 0.57 -9.40
N SER A 91 -7.82 -0.28 -9.91
CA SER A 91 -8.71 0.04 -11.02
C SER A 91 -10.12 0.37 -10.58
N ALA A 92 -10.60 -0.27 -9.51
CA ALA A 92 -11.95 -0.10 -9.00
C ALA A 92 -12.03 -0.26 -7.48
N LEU A 93 -13.13 0.22 -6.91
CA LEU A 93 -13.58 -0.12 -5.56
C LEU A 93 -14.08 -1.57 -5.57
N LEU A 94 -13.52 -2.42 -4.71
CA LEU A 94 -13.92 -3.81 -4.56
C LEU A 94 -14.84 -4.02 -3.36
N VAL A 95 -14.47 -3.44 -2.22
CA VAL A 95 -15.26 -3.52 -0.98
C VAL A 95 -15.31 -2.14 -0.35
N SER A 96 -16.51 -1.62 -0.15
CA SER A 96 -16.75 -0.39 0.61
C SER A 96 -16.84 -0.67 2.11
N ALA A 97 -16.41 0.30 2.92
CA ALA A 97 -16.48 0.28 4.38
C ALA A 97 -15.87 -0.98 5.03
N PHE A 98 -14.73 -1.45 4.49
CA PHE A 98 -13.99 -2.57 5.08
C PHE A 98 -13.38 -2.23 6.45
N GLY A 99 -13.01 -0.96 6.64
CA GLY A 99 -12.52 -0.41 7.89
C GLY A 99 -12.59 1.11 7.92
N ASN A 100 -12.00 1.72 8.93
CA ASN A 100 -11.91 3.17 9.03
C ASN A 100 -10.92 3.73 8.00
N GLN A 101 -11.17 4.94 7.51
CA GLN A 101 -10.18 5.67 6.73
C GLN A 101 -8.90 5.86 7.56
N ILE A 102 -7.75 5.79 6.89
CA ILE A 102 -6.43 6.02 7.49
C ILE A 102 -6.29 7.51 7.79
N LYS A 103 -5.88 7.83 9.01
CA LYS A 103 -5.63 9.20 9.50
C LYS A 103 -4.29 9.29 10.22
N GLN A 104 -3.93 10.52 10.59
CA GLN A 104 -2.74 10.78 11.39
C GLN A 104 -2.76 9.94 12.69
N ASN A 105 -1.58 9.46 13.06
CA ASN A 105 -1.26 8.56 14.16
C ASN A 105 -1.77 7.12 14.03
N ASP A 106 -2.37 6.75 12.90
CA ASP A 106 -2.74 5.36 12.67
C ASP A 106 -1.50 4.49 12.35
N LYS A 107 -1.64 3.20 12.66
CA LYS A 107 -0.72 2.12 12.30
C LYS A 107 -1.47 1.06 11.52
N ILE A 108 -1.01 0.77 10.31
CA ILE A 108 -1.62 -0.25 9.46
C ILE A 108 -0.66 -1.43 9.32
N GLY A 109 -1.09 -2.59 9.78
CA GLY A 109 -0.39 -3.86 9.61
C GLY A 109 -0.93 -4.62 8.39
N ILE A 110 -0.03 -5.19 7.60
CA ILE A 110 -0.35 -6.10 6.49
C ILE A 110 0.30 -7.45 6.82
N LEU A 111 -0.53 -8.46 7.03
CA LEU A 111 -0.08 -9.86 7.11
C LEU A 111 -0.38 -10.54 5.78
N LEU A 112 0.64 -11.09 5.16
CA LEU A 112 0.54 -11.85 3.93
C LEU A 112 0.93 -13.30 4.19
N GLN A 113 0.05 -14.22 3.82
CA GLN A 113 0.32 -15.65 3.81
C GLN A 113 0.36 -16.16 2.37
N LEU A 114 1.49 -16.73 1.97
CA LEU A 114 1.71 -17.26 0.63
C LEU A 114 1.90 -18.78 0.67
N THR A 115 1.05 -19.52 -0.04
CA THR A 115 1.15 -20.97 -0.20
C THR A 115 1.18 -21.35 -1.69
N ASN A 116 1.45 -22.61 -2.03
CA ASN A 116 1.32 -23.03 -3.44
C ASN A 116 -0.11 -22.91 -3.99
N ALA A 117 -1.12 -22.93 -3.12
CA ALA A 117 -2.53 -22.95 -3.50
C ALA A 117 -3.16 -21.55 -3.55
N ASP A 118 -2.77 -20.68 -2.60
CA ASP A 118 -3.42 -19.39 -2.40
C ASP A 118 -2.49 -18.31 -1.86
N LEU A 119 -2.94 -17.07 -2.03
CA LEU A 119 -2.47 -15.88 -1.37
C LEU A 119 -3.58 -15.37 -0.46
N LYS A 120 -3.26 -15.06 0.79
CA LYS A 120 -4.17 -14.40 1.73
C LYS A 120 -3.52 -13.17 2.33
N MET A 121 -4.20 -12.03 2.21
CA MET A 121 -3.77 -10.77 2.78
C MET A 121 -4.77 -10.33 3.85
N TYR A 122 -4.27 -10.05 5.04
CA TYR A 122 -5.04 -9.57 6.18
C TYR A 122 -4.58 -8.16 6.55
N ILE A 123 -5.52 -7.34 7.03
CA ILE A 123 -5.25 -5.97 7.46
C ILE A 123 -5.49 -5.83 8.96
N PHE A 124 -4.58 -5.11 9.61
CA PHE A 124 -4.68 -4.66 11.00
C PHE A 124 -4.71 -3.14 11.00
N HIS A 125 -5.59 -2.53 11.78
CA HIS A 125 -5.67 -1.08 11.93
C HIS A 125 -5.59 -0.76 13.44
N ASN A 126 -4.52 -0.10 13.87
CA ASN A 126 -4.21 0.19 15.27
C ASN A 126 -4.29 -1.09 16.13
N GLU A 127 -3.50 -2.10 15.76
CA GLU A 127 -3.42 -3.42 16.41
C GLU A 127 -4.69 -4.28 16.34
N ARG A 128 -5.82 -3.72 15.89
CA ARG A 128 -7.07 -4.46 15.71
C ARG A 128 -7.08 -5.17 14.35
N PRO A 129 -7.27 -6.49 14.29
CA PRO A 129 -7.49 -7.18 13.02
C PRO A 129 -8.84 -6.74 12.41
N LEU A 130 -8.80 -6.31 11.14
CA LEU A 130 -10.01 -6.07 10.35
C LEU A 130 -10.50 -7.34 9.66
N GLY A 131 -9.58 -8.27 9.37
CA GLY A 131 -9.87 -9.57 8.78
C GLY A 131 -9.16 -9.81 7.45
N LEU A 132 -9.64 -10.83 6.72
CA LEU A 132 -9.14 -11.22 5.40
C LEU A 132 -9.59 -10.18 4.37
N ALA A 133 -8.63 -9.44 3.82
CA ALA A 133 -8.87 -8.41 2.82
C ALA A 133 -8.87 -8.99 1.40
N PHE A 134 -7.85 -9.77 1.06
CA PHE A 134 -7.73 -10.39 -0.26
C PHE A 134 -7.44 -11.87 -0.14
N HIS A 135 -8.10 -12.65 -0.99
CA HIS A 135 -7.88 -14.08 -1.14
C HIS A 135 -7.84 -14.43 -2.63
N ILE A 136 -6.68 -14.85 -3.12
CA ILE A 136 -6.46 -15.14 -4.53
C ILE A 136 -5.94 -16.57 -4.66
N SER A 137 -6.71 -17.43 -5.33
CA SER A 137 -6.26 -18.77 -5.68
C SER A 137 -5.17 -18.71 -6.75
N SER A 138 -4.26 -19.68 -6.73
CA SER A 138 -3.22 -19.82 -7.74
C SER A 138 -3.80 -19.91 -9.18
N PRO A 139 -3.15 -19.29 -10.19
CA PRO A 139 -1.90 -18.54 -10.10
C PRO A 139 -2.12 -17.09 -9.60
N TYR A 140 -1.20 -16.64 -8.76
CA TYR A 140 -1.12 -15.25 -8.31
C TYR A 140 0.33 -14.75 -8.47
N PRO A 141 0.55 -13.43 -8.65
CA PRO A 141 1.87 -12.93 -8.99
C PRO A 141 2.83 -12.97 -7.79
N LYS A 142 4.10 -13.21 -8.08
CA LYS A 142 5.26 -13.05 -7.18
C LYS A 142 6.39 -12.40 -8.00
N PRO A 143 7.28 -11.59 -7.40
CA PRO A 143 7.27 -11.09 -6.02
C PRO A 143 6.18 -10.05 -5.74
N LEU A 144 5.80 -9.91 -4.47
CA LEU A 144 4.87 -8.87 -3.99
C LEU A 144 5.59 -7.90 -3.04
N TYR A 145 5.44 -6.61 -3.31
CA TYR A 145 6.11 -5.53 -2.59
C TYR A 145 5.08 -4.69 -1.82
N PRO A 146 5.36 -4.30 -0.56
CA PRO A 146 4.51 -3.36 0.14
C PRO A 146 4.74 -1.95 -0.39
N GLY A 147 3.64 -1.21 -0.53
CA GLY A 147 3.66 0.16 -1.00
C GLY A 147 2.59 1.02 -0.35
N LYS A 148 2.78 2.33 -0.47
CA LYS A 148 1.82 3.37 -0.09
C LYS A 148 1.49 4.27 -1.28
N LEU A 149 0.26 4.77 -1.29
CA LEU A 149 -0.27 5.82 -2.18
C LEU A 149 -0.60 7.03 -1.30
N GLN A 150 -0.17 8.22 -1.69
CA GLN A 150 -0.51 9.48 -1.01
C GLN A 150 -0.98 10.55 -2.00
#